data_AF-A0A9D7WXH5-F1
#
_entry.id   AF-A0A9D7WXH5-F1
#
_cell.length_a   1.000
_cell.length_b   1.000
_cell.length_c   1.000
_cell.angle_alpha   90.00
_cell.angle_beta   90.00
_cell.angle_gamma   90.00
#
_symmetry.space_group_name_H-M   'P 1'
#
loop_
_entity.id
_entity.type
_entity.pdbx_description
1 polymer ?
#
loop_
_entity_poly.entity_id
_entity_poly.type
_entity_poly.pdbx_seq_one_letter_code
_entity_poly.pdbx_strand_id
1 'polypeptide(L)'
;MNEKSPLAPDSFPDMPPLAGVRLATGEAAIKYRGRTDLMVAEMSPNTTAAGVYTQSLTASAPVEWCRKALEGGHAEVLIVNS
;
A
#
# COMPACT_ATOMS: atom_id res chain seq x y z
N MET A 1 16.52 -8.64 23.26
CA MET A 1 16.74 -8.92 21.83
C MET A 1 15.54 -9.73 21.38
N ASN A 2 14.72 -9.22 20.47
CA ASN A 2 13.66 -10.06 19.91
C ASN A 2 14.33 -11.07 18.99
N GLU A 3 14.19 -12.36 19.30
CA GLU A 3 14.64 -13.43 18.43
C GLU A 3 13.92 -13.32 17.07
N LYS A 4 14.63 -13.69 16.01
CA LYS A 4 14.07 -13.69 14.64
C LYS A 4 12.81 -14.56 14.65
N SER A 5 11.71 -14.05 14.11
CA SER A 5 10.45 -14.79 14.04
C SER A 5 10.66 -16.16 13.39
N PRO A 6 10.04 -17.23 13.91
CA PRO A 6 10.11 -18.55 13.29
C PRO A 6 9.47 -18.58 11.88
N LEU A 7 8.69 -17.55 11.53
CA LEU A 7 8.10 -17.39 10.19
C LEU A 7 8.92 -16.48 9.26
N ALA A 8 10.03 -15.89 9.74
CA ALA A 8 10.82 -14.99 8.93
C ALA A 8 11.66 -15.77 7.92
N PRO A 9 11.58 -15.46 6.61
CA PRO A 9 12.41 -16.12 5.62
C PRO A 9 13.91 -15.83 5.84
N ASP A 10 14.78 -16.70 5.32
CA ASP A 10 16.24 -16.56 5.48
C ASP A 10 16.82 -15.38 4.71
N SER A 11 16.20 -15.06 3.57
CA SER A 11 16.53 -13.91 2.73
C SER A 11 15.25 -13.29 2.18
N PHE A 12 15.38 -12.12 1.55
CA PHE A 12 14.23 -11.51 0.89
C PHE A 12 13.80 -12.39 -0.29
N PRO A 13 12.52 -12.78 -0.38
CA PRO A 13 12.07 -13.68 -1.44
C PRO A 13 12.07 -12.99 -2.80
N ASP A 14 12.21 -13.77 -3.87
CA ASP A 14 11.87 -13.31 -5.20
C ASP A 14 10.37 -12.97 -5.25
N MET A 15 10.05 -11.78 -5.74
CA MET A 15 8.67 -11.27 -5.80
C MET A 15 8.21 -11.25 -7.27
N PRO A 16 7.74 -12.38 -7.82
CA PRO A 16 7.25 -12.42 -9.20
C PRO A 16 5.99 -11.56 -9.34
N PRO A 17 5.65 -11.14 -10.57
CA PRO A 17 4.38 -10.47 -10.84
C PRO A 17 3.19 -11.27 -10.32
N LEU A 18 2.29 -10.61 -9.60
CA LEU A 18 1.06 -11.22 -9.12
C LEU A 18 -0.05 -11.02 -10.16
N ALA A 19 -0.67 -12.11 -10.61
CA ALA A 19 -1.77 -12.06 -11.56
C ALA A 19 -2.90 -11.19 -11.00
N GLY A 20 -3.40 -10.25 -11.83
CA GLY A 20 -4.43 -9.30 -11.42
C GLY A 20 -3.92 -8.10 -10.62
N VAL A 21 -2.59 -7.91 -10.50
CA VAL A 21 -1.99 -6.71 -9.90
C VAL A 21 -1.01 -6.06 -10.87
N ARG A 22 -1.11 -4.74 -11.00
CA ARG A 22 -0.18 -3.90 -11.75
C ARG A 22 0.38 -2.83 -10.82
N LEU A 23 1.70 -2.68 -10.81
CA LEU A 23 2.39 -1.68 -10.01
C LEU A 23 3.09 -0.68 -10.93
N ALA A 24 2.97 0.60 -10.60
CA ALA A 24 3.69 1.67 -11.28
C ALA A 24 4.19 2.70 -10.26
N THR A 25 5.32 3.32 -10.56
CA THR A 25 5.85 4.46 -9.81
C THR A 25 6.13 5.61 -10.77
N GLY A 26 6.10 6.83 -10.24
CA GLY A 26 6.36 8.04 -11.01
C GLY A 26 7.02 9.13 -10.18
N GLU A 27 7.71 10.02 -10.88
CA GLU A 27 8.23 11.27 -10.31
C GLU A 27 7.20 12.39 -10.53
N ALA A 28 6.29 12.57 -9.57
CA ALA A 28 5.29 13.63 -9.58
C ALA A 28 5.82 14.97 -9.03
N ALA A 29 7.03 14.98 -8.45
CA ALA A 29 7.69 16.14 -7.87
C ALA A 29 6.83 16.88 -6.82
N ILE A 30 6.05 16.12 -6.05
CA ILE A 30 5.17 16.59 -4.98
C ILE A 30 5.99 17.28 -3.89
N LYS A 31 7.11 16.65 -3.50
CA LYS A 31 8.00 17.18 -2.46
C LYS A 31 9.40 17.49 -2.97
N TYR A 32 10.01 16.58 -3.73
CA TYR A 32 11.38 16.70 -4.23
C TYR A 32 11.47 16.24 -5.68
N ARG A 33 12.36 16.86 -6.46
CA ARG A 33 12.61 16.49 -7.87
C ARG A 33 13.66 15.37 -7.98
N GLY A 34 13.58 14.56 -9.04
CA GLY A 34 14.55 13.50 -9.34
C GLY A 34 14.40 12.25 -8.46
N ARG A 35 13.19 12.02 -7.92
CA ARG A 35 12.86 10.85 -7.10
C ARG A 35 11.42 10.42 -7.37
N THR A 36 11.20 9.12 -7.39
CA THR A 36 9.84 8.55 -7.39
C THR A 36 9.19 8.88 -6.06
N ASP A 37 8.04 9.54 -6.11
CA ASP A 37 7.28 10.01 -4.95
C ASP A 37 5.79 9.71 -5.04
N LEU A 38 5.38 9.00 -6.09
CA LEU A 38 4.03 8.48 -6.29
C LEU A 38 4.11 7.01 -6.72
N MET A 39 3.29 6.18 -6.07
CA MET A 39 3.08 4.78 -6.41
C MET A 39 1.59 4.50 -6.60
N VAL A 40 1.27 3.72 -7.61
CA VAL A 40 -0.08 3.22 -7.88
C VAL A 40 -0.03 1.70 -7.96
N ALA A 41 -0.90 1.06 -7.18
CA ALA A 41 -1.22 -0.35 -7.32
C ALA A 41 -2.64 -0.47 -7.87
N GLU A 42 -2.77 -1.01 -9.07
CA GLU A 42 -4.03 -1.37 -9.70
C GLU A 42 -4.27 -2.87 -9.48
N MET A 43 -5.48 -3.23 -9.10
CA MET A 43 -5.92 -4.58 -8.78
C MET A 43 -7.16 -4.92 -9.61
N SER A 44 -7.39 -6.22 -9.87
CA SER A 44 -8.58 -6.68 -10.59
C SER A 44 -9.89 -6.14 -9.99
N PRO A 45 -10.94 -5.95 -10.81
CA PRO A 45 -12.23 -5.50 -10.33
C PRO A 45 -12.78 -6.36 -9.18
N ASN A 46 -13.43 -5.73 -8.20
CA ASN A 46 -13.96 -6.37 -6.99
C ASN A 46 -12.94 -7.09 -6.09
N THR A 47 -11.64 -6.79 -6.20
CA THR A 47 -10.61 -7.39 -5.32
C THR A 47 -10.99 -7.20 -3.86
N THR A 48 -11.07 -8.31 -3.12
CA THR A 48 -11.31 -8.29 -1.67
C THR A 48 -10.12 -7.68 -0.96
N ALA A 49 -10.39 -6.71 -0.10
CA ALA A 49 -9.36 -5.96 0.59
C ALA A 49 -9.74 -5.69 2.05
N ALA A 50 -8.73 -5.66 2.91
CA ALA A 50 -8.85 -5.31 4.32
C ALA A 50 -7.72 -4.33 4.69
N GLY A 51 -8.01 -3.43 5.62
CA GLY A 51 -7.10 -2.38 6.03
C GLY A 51 -7.09 -2.23 7.55
N VAL A 52 -5.90 -2.12 8.12
CA VAL A 52 -5.72 -1.70 9.52
C VAL A 52 -5.16 -0.29 9.52
N TYR A 53 -5.67 0.54 10.42
CA TYR A 53 -5.39 1.97 10.43
C TYR A 53 -4.79 2.39 11.76
N THR A 54 -4.01 3.47 11.75
CA THR A 54 -3.49 4.06 12.99
C THR A 54 -4.63 4.43 13.94
N GLN A 55 -4.39 4.28 15.25
CA GLN A 55 -5.30 4.71 16.31
C GLN A 55 -4.97 6.12 16.83
N SER A 56 -4.01 6.83 16.20
CA SER A 56 -3.67 8.19 16.59
C SER A 56 -4.87 9.13 16.51
N LEU A 57 -5.03 9.99 17.52
CA LEU A 57 -6.02 11.07 17.52
C LEU A 57 -5.74 12.13 16.45
N THR A 58 -4.54 12.15 15.89
CA THR A 58 -4.11 13.07 14.82
C THR A 58 -3.96 12.35 13.47
N ALA A 59 -4.85 11.40 13.18
CA ALA A 59 -4.88 10.72 11.89
C ALA A 59 -5.03 11.72 10.73
N SER A 60 -4.30 11.49 9.65
CA SER A 60 -4.34 12.35 8.47
C SER A 60 -5.58 12.07 7.61
N ALA A 61 -5.94 13.03 6.75
CA ALA A 61 -7.09 12.89 5.86
C ALA A 61 -7.09 11.60 5.00
N PRO A 62 -5.95 11.11 4.45
CA PRO A 62 -5.92 9.84 3.71
C PRO A 62 -6.31 8.63 4.56
N VAL A 63 -5.99 8.62 5.85
CA VAL A 63 -6.38 7.51 6.74
C VAL A 63 -7.90 7.49 6.90
N GLU A 64 -8.51 8.64 7.17
CA GLU A 64 -9.97 8.76 7.28
C GLU A 64 -10.67 8.40 5.96
N TRP A 65 -10.08 8.81 4.84
CA TRP A 65 -10.57 8.45 3.51
C TRP A 65 -10.53 6.93 3.28
N CYS A 66 -9.40 6.28 3.52
CA CYS A 66 -9.26 4.85 3.30
C CYS A 66 -10.21 4.03 4.17
N ARG A 67 -10.45 4.43 5.44
CA ARG A 67 -11.46 3.78 6.29
C ARG A 67 -12.83 3.75 5.62
N LYS A 68 -13.29 4.90 5.12
CA LYS A 68 -14.58 5.03 4.42
C LYS A 68 -14.60 4.26 3.10
N ALA A 69 -13.55 4.41 2.30
CA ALA A 69 -13.46 3.78 0.99
C ALA A 69 -13.48 2.25 1.09
N LEU A 70 -13.00 1.68 2.20
CA LEU A 70 -12.91 0.24 2.41
C LEU A 70 -14.08 -0.35 3.23
N GLU A 71 -15.11 0.43 3.56
CA GLU A 71 -16.29 -0.09 4.29
C GLU A 71 -16.96 -1.28 3.57
N GLY A 72 -16.90 -1.31 2.24
CA GLY A 72 -17.41 -2.40 1.42
C GLY A 72 -16.51 -3.64 1.34
N GLY A 73 -15.29 -3.61 1.88
CA GLY A 73 -14.35 -4.74 1.84
C GLY A 73 -13.76 -5.04 0.46
N HIS A 74 -13.86 -4.09 -0.48
CA HIS A 74 -13.32 -4.21 -1.83
C HIS A 74 -12.52 -2.96 -2.22
N ALA A 75 -11.46 -3.14 -3.00
CA ALA A 75 -10.67 -2.04 -3.55
C ALA A 75 -10.01 -2.45 -4.86
N GLU A 76 -9.95 -1.54 -5.82
CA GLU A 76 -9.34 -1.79 -7.14
C GLU A 76 -8.06 -0.99 -7.35
N VAL A 77 -7.86 0.07 -6.56
CA VAL A 77 -6.67 0.93 -6.68
C VAL A 77 -6.20 1.37 -5.29
N LEU A 78 -4.89 1.31 -5.06
CA LEU A 78 -4.21 1.97 -3.96
C LEU A 78 -3.22 3.00 -4.50
N ILE A 79 -3.29 4.21 -3.97
CA ILE A 79 -2.39 5.31 -4.34
C ILE A 79 -1.62 5.74 -3.09
N VAL A 80 -0.30 5.85 -3.23
CA VAL A 80 0.61 6.23 -2.14
C VAL A 80 1.56 7.31 -2.63
N ASN A 81 1.73 8.38 -1.86
CA ASN A 81 2.73 9.41 -2.11
C ASN A 81 3.65 9.62 -0.89
N SER A 82 4.84 10.18 -1.11
CA SER A 82 5.87 10.40 -0.08
C SER A 82 6.49 11.78 -0.09
#